data_AF-A0AAJ6NWB0-F1
#
_entry.id   AF-A0AAJ6NWB0-F1
#
_cell.length_a   1.000
_cell.length_b   1.000
_cell.length_c   1.000
_cell.angle_alpha   90.00
_cell.angle_beta   90.00
_cell.angle_gamma   90.00
#
_symmetry.space_group_name_H-M   'P 1'
#
loop_
_entity.id
_entity.type
_entity.pdbx_description
1 polymer ?
#
loop_
_entity_poly.entity_id
_entity_poly.type
_entity_poly.pdbx_seq_one_letter_code
_entity_poly.pdbx_strand_id
1 'polypeptide(L)' 'MSYKVSIVIEKDEYGYYAYCPELPGCQSQGDSLEEVQANIKEAVELYIETLSNSEKQALQNKETFTITLEVKVA' A
#
# COMPACT_ATOMS: atom_id res chain seq x y z
N MET A 1 -0.40 -16.72 -7.48
CA MET A 1 -1.42 -16.43 -6.45
C MET A 1 -1.71 -14.95 -6.49
N SER A 2 -2.95 -14.52 -6.26
CA SER A 2 -3.31 -13.09 -6.25
C SER A 2 -3.58 -12.65 -4.81
N TYR A 3 -3.01 -11.52 -4.43
CA TYR A 3 -3.25 -10.85 -3.15
C TYR A 3 -3.87 -9.48 -3.45
N LYS A 4 -4.85 -9.08 -2.63
CA LYS A 4 -5.45 -7.75 -2.70
C LYS A 4 -4.98 -6.97 -1.47
N VAL A 5 -4.42 -5.80 -1.72
CA VAL A 5 -4.00 -4.86 -0.68
C VAL A 5 -4.46 -3.45 -1.07
N SER A 6 -4.58 -2.59 -0.08
CA SER A 6 -4.94 -1.19 -0.29
C SER A 6 -3.66 -0.37 -0.41
N ILE A 7 -3.62 0.56 -1.35
CA ILE A 7 -2.50 1.50 -1.49
C ILE A 7 -3.05 2.91 -1.26
N VAL A 8 -2.40 3.64 -0.36
CA VAL A 8 -2.61 5.08 -0.20
C VAL A 8 -1.54 5.79 -0.98
N ILE A 9 -1.93 6.75 -1.82
CA ILE A 9 -1.02 7.59 -2.59
C ILE A 9 -1.25 9.04 -2.18
N GLU A 10 -0.17 9.69 -1.76
CA GLU A 10 -0.11 11.10 -1.42
C GLU A 10 0.73 11.83 -2.47
N LYS A 11 0.40 13.09 -2.72
CA LYS A 11 1.16 13.95 -3.62
C LYS A 11 1.61 15.19 -2.85
N ASP A 12 2.88 15.52 -2.97
CA ASP A 12 3.49 16.72 -2.41
C ASP A 12 4.21 17.55 -3.47
N GLU A 13 5.08 18.48 -3.05
CA GLU A 13 5.87 19.33 -3.94
C GLU A 13 7.03 18.58 -4.65
N TYR A 14 7.42 17.41 -4.14
CA TYR A 14 8.54 16.61 -4.63
C TYR A 14 8.10 15.43 -5.49
N GLY A 15 6.83 15.04 -5.45
CA GLY A 15 6.29 13.99 -6.32
C GLY A 15 5.12 13.25 -5.69
N TYR A 16 5.06 11.95 -5.95
CA TYR A 16 4.09 11.04 -5.36
C TYR A 16 4.77 10.08 -4.40
N TYR A 17 4.13 9.87 -3.25
CA TYR A 17 4.50 8.89 -2.25
C TYR A 17 3.37 7.87 -2.10
N ALA A 18 3.69 6.58 -2.03
CA ALA A 18 2.71 5.53 -1.86
C ALA A 18 3.11 4.59 -0.73
N TYR A 19 2.13 4.08 0.00
CA TYR A 19 2.34 3.07 1.04
C TYR A 19 1.16 2.11 1.15
N CYS A 20 1.46 0.91 1.66
CA CYS A 20 0.48 -0.14 1.90
C CYS A 20 0.16 -0.23 3.40
N PRO A 21 -1.03 0.19 3.87
CA PRO A 21 -1.39 0.13 5.29
C PRO A 21 -1.36 -1.30 5.86
N GLU A 22 -1.61 -2.31 5.03
CA GLU A 22 -1.59 -3.72 5.45
C GLU A 22 -0.18 -4.31 5.59
N LEU A 23 0.84 -3.69 4.99
CA LEU A 23 2.22 -4.18 4.97
C LEU A 23 3.16 -3.12 5.57
N PRO A 24 3.41 -3.17 6.90
CA PRO A 24 4.22 -2.17 7.59
C PRO A 24 5.60 -1.98 6.95
N GLY A 25 5.94 -0.73 6.63
CA GLY A 25 7.22 -0.38 5.99
C GLY A 25 7.28 -0.60 4.48
N CYS A 26 6.21 -1.11 3.85
CA CYS A 26 6.09 -1.18 2.39
C CYS A 26 5.64 0.18 1.84
N GLN A 27 6.60 0.91 1.29
CA GLN A 27 6.44 2.27 0.80
C GLN A 27 7.29 2.49 -0.47
N SER A 28 6.88 3.43 -1.31
CA SER A 28 7.60 3.77 -2.53
C SER A 28 7.28 5.19 -2.99
N GLN A 29 8.02 5.70 -3.98
CA GLN A 29 7.89 7.06 -4.50
C GLN A 29 8.02 7.07 -6.03
N GLY A 30 7.57 8.14 -6.68
CA GLY A 30 7.74 8.38 -8.11
C GLY A 30 7.35 9.80 -8.51
N ASP A 31 7.84 10.25 -9.67
CA ASP A 31 7.57 11.59 -10.21
C ASP A 31 6.18 11.68 -10.87
N SER A 32 5.58 10.54 -11.20
CA SER A 32 4.25 10.40 -11.80
C SER A 32 3.37 9.40 -11.07
N LEU A 33 2.05 9.48 -11.29
CA LEU A 33 1.10 8.55 -10.71
C LEU A 33 1.33 7.12 -11.23
N GLU A 34 1.70 6.99 -12.51
CA GLU A 34 2.01 5.72 -13.14
C GLU A 34 3.28 5.09 -12.55
N GLU A 35 4.32 5.90 -12.35
CA GLU A 35 5.59 5.44 -11.79
C GLU A 35 5.43 4.99 -10.34
N VAL A 36 4.81 5.80 -9.48
CA VAL A 36 4.62 5.42 -8.08
C VAL A 36 3.78 4.15 -7.93
N GLN A 37 2.78 3.97 -8.82
CA GLN A 37 1.97 2.75 -8.87
C GLN A 37 2.77 1.53 -9.30
N ALA A 38 3.67 1.67 -10.28
CA ALA A 38 4.56 0.58 -10.70
C ALA A 38 5.52 0.21 -9.56
N ASN A 39 6.15 1.21 -8.93
CA ASN A 39 7.15 1.01 -7.90
C ASN A 39 6.56 0.40 -6.61
N ILE A 40 5.39 0.87 -6.16
CA ILE A 40 4.75 0.29 -4.97
C ILE A 40 4.23 -1.12 -5.23
N LYS A 41 3.78 -1.40 -6.46
CA LYS A 41 3.36 -2.76 -6.84
C LYS A 41 4.53 -3.74 -6.71
N GLU A 42 5.69 -3.40 -7.26
CA GLU A 42 6.91 -4.22 -7.12
C GLU A 42 7.30 -4.41 -5.65
N ALA A 43 7.28 -3.32 -4.86
CA ALA A 43 7.59 -3.38 -3.43
C ALA A 43 6.64 -4.31 -2.66
N VAL A 44 5.33 -4.29 -2.98
CA VAL A 44 4.33 -5.19 -2.38
C VAL A 44 4.57 -6.63 -2.78
N GLU A 45 4.84 -6.90 -4.06
CA GLU A 45 5.13 -8.25 -4.55
C GLU A 45 6.34 -8.84 -3.81
N LEU A 46 7.45 -8.09 -3.75
CA LEU A 46 8.65 -8.48 -3.01
C LEU A 46 8.39 -8.68 -1.52
N TYR A 47 7.64 -7.78 -0.87
CA TYR A 47 7.30 -7.91 0.55
C TYR A 47 6.54 -9.21 0.81
N ILE A 48 5.50 -9.49 0.01
CA ILE A 48 4.69 -10.70 0.17
C ILE A 48 5.53 -11.95 -0.05
N GLU A 49 6.50 -11.95 -0.95
CA GLU A 49 7.40 -13.09 -1.14
C GLU A 49 8.15 -13.48 0.14
N THR A 50 8.54 -12.49 0.96
CA THR A 50 9.24 -12.71 2.24
C THR A 50 8.36 -13.30 3.35
N LEU A 51 7.04 -13.20 3.22
CA LEU A 51 6.09 -13.66 4.24
C LEU A 51 6.02 -15.19 4.33
N SER A 52 5.86 -15.69 5.55
CA SER A 52 5.52 -17.08 5.81
C SER A 52 4.13 -17.44 5.26
N ASN A 53 3.86 -18.74 5.10
CA ASN A 53 2.55 -19.19 4.63
C ASN A 53 1.40 -18.79 5.57
N SER A 54 1.64 -18.78 6.89
CA SER A 54 0.68 -18.33 7.89
C SER A 54 0.36 -16.84 7.75
N GLU A 55 1.37 -16.00 7.50
CA GLU A 55 1.18 -14.57 7.29
C GLU A 55 0.44 -14.28 5.97
N LYS A 56 0.79 -15.00 4.90
CA LYS A 56 0.08 -14.94 3.61
C LYS A 56 -1.40 -15.30 3.76
N GLN A 57 -1.70 -16.32 4.55
CA GLN A 57 -3.08 -16.74 4.80
C GLN A 57 -3.85 -15.73 5.67
N ALA A 58 -3.18 -15.14 6.67
CA ALA A 58 -3.77 -14.05 7.46
C ALA A 58 -4.11 -12.83 6.60
N LEU A 59 -3.24 -12.48 5.64
CA LEU A 59 -3.48 -11.37 4.71
C LEU A 59 -4.69 -11.62 3.79
N GLN A 60 -4.88 -12.84 3.31
CA GLN A 60 -6.00 -13.19 2.42
C GLN A 60 -7.37 -13.20 3.13
N ASN A 61 -7.40 -13.54 4.42
CA ASN A 61 -8.65 -13.63 5.18
C ASN A 61 -9.07 -12.31 5.82
N LYS A 62 -8.28 -11.25 5.64
CA LYS A 62 -8.54 -9.93 6.23
C LYS A 62 -9.50 -9.14 5.34
N GLU A 63 -10.64 -8.74 5.89
CA GLU A 63 -11.50 -7.73 5.28
C GLU A 63 -10.99 -6.33 5.65
N THR A 64 -10.48 -5.58 4.67
CA THR A 64 -10.03 -4.20 4.85
C THR A 64 -11.02 -3.23 4.22
N PHE A 65 -11.39 -2.19 4.97
CA PHE A 65 -12.18 -1.06 4.47
C PHE A 65 -11.34 0.22 4.60
N THR A 66 -11.17 0.95 3.51
CA THR A 66 -10.50 2.25 3.50
C THR A 66 -11.57 3.33 3.39
N ILE A 67 -11.64 4.21 4.39
CA ILE A 67 -12.57 5.33 4.42
C ILE A 67 -11.81 6.63 4.68
N THR A 68 -12.25 7.72 4.05
CA THR A 68 -11.77 9.08 4.33
C THR A 68 -12.85 9.83 5.09
N LEU A 69 -12.52 10.38 6.26
CA LEU A 69 -13.44 11.15 7.09
C LEU A 69 -12.98 12.61 7.16
N GLU A 70 -13.87 13.54 6.80
CA GLU A 70 -13.65 14.96 7.03
C GLU A 70 -14.08 15.31 8.46
N VAL A 71 -13.20 15.94 9.23
CA VAL A 71 -13.47 16.38 10.61
C VAL A 71 -13.30 17.89 10.73
N LYS A 72 -14.21 18.54 11.46
CA LYS A 72 -14.12 19.97 11.78
C LYS A 72 -13.52 20.14 13.17
N VAL A 73 -12.46 20.92 13.28
CA VAL A 73 -11.83 21.27 14.55
C VAL A 73 -12.27 22.68 14.96
N ALA A 74 -12.59 22.87 16.24
CA ALA A 74 -13.03 24.15 16.81
C ALA A 74 -11.84 25.05 17.17
#